data_AF-A0A1I5B3L1-F1
#
_entry.id   AF-A0A1I5B3L1-F1
#
_cell.length_a   1.000
_cell.length_b   1.000
_cell.length_c   1.000
_cell.angle_alpha   90.00
_cell.angle_beta   90.00
_cell.angle_gamma   90.00
#
_symmetry.space_group_name_H-M   'P 1'
#
loop_
_entity.id
_entity.type
_entity.pdbx_description
1 polymer ?
#
loop_
_entity_poly.entity_id
_entity_poly.type
_entity_poly.pdbx_seq_one_letter_code
_entity_poly.pdbx_strand_id
1 'polypeptide(L)'
;MSDDLSRRAADWLDRTYGGLVTLTGGQPLVDGERIQLFGCDYAGGSAEPLLAATIAVPKDGGQPFPVANADPLDEEVNLAGSTNSAQPWRWRVNARSCLVATDAAVDRRPASALPWAPLDEAPGWWDRMLAAHFPSAEVSTCSTWADVTSMLLEGGPGTRTAVWLRRQLSGTEITGHLLYALHDADRAVFLDGQRGSLARLDDDEIGQLVVARFHRPVADGTEVLRAPWETAAPDLESALAKANSWLEHTYPDPVVVVRPDAADETERGWLFACTTRRFQETGDWRDQMLDAALVVPKAAGEAPFGLPNNDPWSYLTGWDARQDGLPEPPAPAAAAWFKPTMSELGRPLSSTAHQSWGETLTELAGTPKGSKSLVWVRRRDFRGRESVGNLLVAVNEGGEVRLIDSLAEKGQPSFDQDPLALHVIRYGS
;
A
#
# COMPACT_ATOMS: atom_id res chain seq x y z
N MET A 1 -5.48 -43.28 -12.63
CA MET A 1 -4.78 -42.01 -12.38
C MET A 1 -5.79 -40.88 -12.16
N SER A 2 -6.79 -40.71 -13.03
CA SER A 2 -7.89 -39.73 -12.84
C SER A 2 -8.63 -39.86 -11.49
N ASP A 3 -8.96 -41.09 -11.06
CA ASP A 3 -9.68 -41.33 -9.79
C ASP A 3 -8.90 -40.89 -8.54
N ASP A 4 -7.57 -40.84 -8.61
CA ASP A 4 -6.74 -40.37 -7.49
C ASP A 4 -6.73 -38.83 -7.41
N LEU A 5 -6.70 -38.16 -8.57
CA LEU A 5 -6.70 -36.70 -8.67
C LEU A 5 -8.06 -36.10 -8.28
N SER A 6 -9.17 -36.71 -8.71
CA SER A 6 -10.51 -36.28 -8.30
C SER A 6 -10.74 -36.44 -6.80
N ARG A 7 -10.26 -37.54 -6.20
CA ARG A 7 -10.30 -37.72 -4.73
C ARG A 7 -9.50 -36.63 -4.01
N ARG A 8 -8.29 -36.32 -4.48
CA ARG A 8 -7.47 -35.22 -3.89
C ARG A 8 -8.18 -33.87 -3.96
N ALA A 9 -8.87 -33.58 -5.08
CA ALA A 9 -9.67 -32.37 -5.21
C ALA A 9 -10.84 -32.35 -4.23
N ALA A 10 -11.62 -33.44 -4.15
CA ALA A 10 -12.73 -33.56 -3.22
C ALA A 10 -12.27 -33.39 -1.75
N ASP A 11 -11.17 -34.04 -1.36
CA ASP A 11 -10.60 -33.90 -0.02
C ASP A 11 -10.14 -32.47 0.28
N TRP A 12 -9.62 -31.76 -0.73
CA TRP A 12 -9.24 -30.35 -0.58
C TRP A 12 -10.46 -29.44 -0.43
N LEU A 13 -11.52 -29.67 -1.21
CA LEU A 13 -12.76 -28.92 -1.13
C LEU A 13 -13.43 -29.11 0.23
N ASP A 14 -13.50 -30.35 0.73
CA ASP A 14 -14.06 -30.63 2.05
C ASP A 14 -13.29 -29.92 3.17
N ARG A 15 -11.95 -30.00 3.17
CA ARG A 15 -11.11 -29.29 4.14
C ARG A 15 -11.22 -27.77 4.07
N THR A 16 -11.42 -27.22 2.87
CA THR A 16 -11.41 -25.76 2.64
C THR A 16 -12.77 -25.13 2.89
N TYR A 17 -13.84 -25.78 2.39
CA TYR A 17 -15.20 -25.27 2.41
C TYR A 17 -16.09 -25.92 3.47
N GLY A 18 -15.59 -26.92 4.23
CA GLY A 18 -16.34 -27.59 5.29
C GLY A 18 -17.59 -28.31 4.78
N GLY A 19 -17.50 -28.96 3.62
CA GLY A 19 -18.61 -29.66 2.97
C GLY A 19 -19.59 -28.79 2.17
N LEU A 20 -19.35 -27.49 2.07
CA LEU A 20 -20.20 -26.57 1.30
C LEU A 20 -20.09 -26.78 -0.23
N VAL A 21 -18.89 -27.11 -0.71
CA VAL A 21 -18.56 -27.27 -2.14
C VAL A 21 -18.09 -28.69 -2.40
N THR A 22 -18.54 -29.26 -3.52
CA THR A 22 -18.16 -30.58 -4.02
C THR A 22 -17.75 -30.50 -5.49
N LEU A 23 -17.22 -31.59 -6.04
CA LEU A 23 -16.98 -31.70 -7.48
C LEU A 23 -18.29 -31.92 -8.23
N THR A 24 -18.41 -31.33 -9.42
CA THR A 24 -19.54 -31.59 -10.33
C THR A 24 -19.53 -33.02 -10.87
N GLY A 25 -18.35 -33.65 -10.93
CA GLY A 25 -18.17 -35.03 -11.37
C GLY A 25 -16.73 -35.52 -11.18
N GLY A 26 -16.52 -36.82 -11.43
CA GLY A 26 -15.20 -37.45 -11.28
C GLY A 26 -14.27 -37.31 -12.49
N GLN A 27 -14.76 -36.77 -13.60
CA GLN A 27 -13.98 -36.55 -14.83
C GLN A 27 -13.45 -35.12 -14.89
N PRO A 28 -12.21 -34.90 -15.35
CA PRO A 28 -11.66 -33.55 -15.51
C PRO A 28 -12.37 -32.81 -16.65
N LEU A 29 -12.56 -31.50 -16.47
CA LEU A 29 -13.01 -30.58 -17.52
C LEU A 29 -11.91 -30.34 -18.55
N VAL A 30 -10.67 -30.23 -18.07
CA VAL A 30 -9.47 -30.04 -18.88
C VAL A 30 -8.37 -30.95 -18.34
N ASP A 31 -7.75 -31.72 -19.23
CA ASP A 31 -6.55 -32.50 -18.94
C ASP A 31 -5.33 -31.76 -19.51
N GLY A 32 -4.77 -30.84 -18.73
CA GLY A 32 -3.61 -30.02 -19.09
C GLY A 32 -2.29 -30.81 -19.02
N GLU A 33 -1.15 -30.14 -19.21
CA GLU A 33 0.15 -30.83 -19.21
C GLU A 33 0.57 -31.23 -17.79
N ARG A 34 0.48 -30.29 -16.85
CA ARG A 34 0.95 -30.43 -15.45
C ARG A 34 -0.21 -30.44 -14.44
N ILE A 35 -1.39 -29.91 -14.80
CA ILE A 35 -2.59 -29.89 -13.96
C ILE A 35 -3.80 -30.54 -14.64
N GLN A 36 -4.74 -31.04 -13.84
CA GLN A 36 -6.11 -31.33 -14.29
C GLN A 36 -7.08 -30.36 -13.65
N LEU A 37 -8.05 -29.87 -14.42
CA LEU A 37 -9.10 -28.98 -13.94
C LEU A 37 -10.38 -29.76 -13.69
N PHE A 38 -11.01 -29.58 -12.53
CA PHE A 38 -12.31 -30.17 -12.21
C PHE A 38 -13.33 -29.08 -11.90
N GLY A 39 -14.58 -29.30 -12.31
CA GLY A 39 -15.69 -28.42 -11.98
C GLY A 39 -16.10 -28.56 -10.52
N CYS A 40 -16.51 -27.45 -9.92
CA CYS A 40 -16.98 -27.39 -8.54
C CYS A 40 -18.40 -26.82 -8.50
N ASP A 41 -19.21 -27.31 -7.57
CA ASP A 41 -20.57 -26.84 -7.33
C ASP A 41 -20.95 -27.00 -5.85
N TYR A 42 -22.03 -26.38 -5.42
CA TYR A 42 -22.56 -26.53 -4.08
C TYR A 42 -23.06 -27.95 -3.83
N ALA A 43 -22.71 -28.52 -2.68
CA ALA A 43 -23.09 -29.90 -2.33
C ALA A 43 -24.62 -30.11 -2.26
N GLY A 44 -25.42 -29.05 -2.07
CA GLY A 44 -26.88 -29.07 -2.03
C GLY A 44 -27.58 -28.76 -3.37
N GLY A 45 -26.83 -28.53 -4.46
CA GLY A 45 -27.40 -28.23 -5.78
C GLY A 45 -28.08 -26.85 -5.87
N SER A 46 -27.40 -25.79 -5.43
CA SER A 46 -27.87 -24.41 -5.61
C SER A 46 -27.97 -24.07 -7.10
N ALA A 47 -28.96 -23.27 -7.47
CA ALA A 47 -29.10 -22.78 -8.85
C ALA A 47 -28.11 -21.64 -9.18
N GLU A 48 -27.60 -20.94 -8.16
CA GLU A 48 -26.56 -19.92 -8.33
C GLU A 48 -25.19 -20.62 -8.40
N PRO A 49 -24.33 -20.31 -9.41
CA PRO A 49 -22.99 -20.88 -9.50
C PRO A 49 -21.98 -20.21 -8.56
N LEU A 50 -20.90 -20.93 -8.26
CA LEU A 50 -19.72 -20.41 -7.57
C LEU A 50 -18.98 -19.40 -8.47
N LEU A 51 -18.30 -18.42 -7.89
CA LEU A 51 -17.37 -17.60 -8.66
C LEU A 51 -16.10 -18.42 -8.96
N ALA A 52 -15.59 -19.14 -7.97
CA ALA A 52 -14.49 -20.09 -8.09
C ALA A 52 -14.98 -21.51 -8.43
N ALA A 53 -15.67 -21.67 -9.57
CA ALA A 53 -16.29 -22.92 -10.00
C ALA A 53 -15.31 -23.97 -10.58
N THR A 54 -13.99 -23.78 -10.44
CA THR A 54 -12.99 -24.70 -10.99
C THR A 54 -11.79 -24.84 -10.06
N ILE A 55 -11.35 -26.08 -9.85
CA ILE A 55 -10.17 -26.42 -9.06
C ILE A 55 -9.11 -27.08 -9.94
N ALA A 56 -7.87 -26.64 -9.80
CA ALA A 56 -6.70 -27.26 -10.40
C ALA A 56 -6.08 -28.29 -9.46
N VAL A 57 -5.70 -29.43 -10.02
CA VAL A 57 -5.02 -30.51 -9.31
C VAL A 57 -3.69 -30.80 -9.98
N PRO A 58 -2.55 -30.49 -9.33
CA PRO A 58 -1.23 -30.82 -9.87
C PRO A 58 -0.99 -32.33 -9.99
N LYS A 59 -0.52 -32.76 -11.17
CA LYS A 59 -0.19 -34.15 -11.49
C LYS A 59 1.06 -34.64 -10.78
N ASP A 60 1.94 -33.73 -10.35
CA ASP A 60 3.19 -34.01 -9.62
C ASP A 60 2.99 -34.33 -8.13
N GLY A 61 1.74 -34.30 -7.64
CA GLY A 61 1.43 -34.53 -6.22
C GLY A 61 1.27 -33.24 -5.40
N GLY A 62 1.44 -32.05 -6.00
CA GLY A 62 1.22 -30.77 -5.34
C GLY A 62 -0.21 -30.58 -4.80
N GLN A 63 -0.42 -29.68 -3.85
CA GLN A 63 -1.76 -29.46 -3.31
C GLN A 63 -2.71 -28.89 -4.37
N PRO A 64 -3.98 -29.33 -4.42
CA PRO A 64 -5.00 -28.66 -5.24
C PRO A 64 -5.17 -27.19 -4.85
N PHE A 65 -5.62 -26.38 -5.80
CA PHE A 65 -5.90 -24.95 -5.58
C PHE A 65 -6.95 -24.45 -6.57
N PRO A 66 -7.72 -23.41 -6.23
CA PRO A 66 -8.66 -22.80 -7.15
C PRO A 66 -7.91 -22.00 -8.23
N VAL A 67 -8.42 -22.01 -9.45
CA VAL A 67 -7.80 -21.31 -10.59
C VAL A 67 -8.06 -19.81 -10.55
N ALA A 68 -7.26 -19.03 -11.26
CA ALA A 68 -7.38 -17.59 -11.33
C ALA A 68 -8.73 -17.14 -11.94
N ASN A 69 -9.36 -16.11 -11.36
CA ASN A 69 -10.58 -15.51 -11.94
C ASN A 69 -10.32 -14.87 -13.31
N ALA A 70 -9.17 -14.21 -13.46
CA ALA A 70 -8.78 -13.53 -14.69
C ALA A 70 -8.54 -14.50 -15.86
N ASP A 71 -7.86 -15.63 -15.61
CA ASP A 71 -7.47 -16.61 -16.64
C ASP A 71 -7.55 -18.06 -16.08
N PRO A 72 -8.75 -18.66 -16.02
CA PRO A 72 -8.93 -19.96 -15.37
C PRO A 72 -8.34 -21.14 -16.14
N LEU A 73 -8.12 -20.99 -17.46
CA LEU A 73 -7.59 -22.04 -18.33
C LEU A 73 -6.08 -21.94 -18.59
N ASP A 74 -5.44 -20.82 -18.22
CA ASP A 74 -4.02 -20.61 -18.45
C ASP A 74 -3.18 -21.31 -17.37
N GLU A 75 -2.55 -22.42 -17.75
CA GLU A 75 -1.77 -23.24 -16.84
C GLU A 75 -0.51 -22.52 -16.31
N GLU A 76 0.11 -21.62 -17.07
CA GLU A 76 1.27 -20.85 -16.61
C GLU A 76 0.88 -19.83 -15.54
N VAL A 77 -0.21 -19.09 -15.76
CA VAL A 77 -0.77 -18.16 -14.77
C VAL A 77 -1.17 -18.90 -13.49
N ASN A 78 -1.73 -20.10 -13.62
CA ASN A 78 -2.19 -20.90 -12.50
C ASN A 78 -1.06 -21.60 -11.72
N LEU A 79 0.10 -21.80 -12.33
CA LEU A 79 1.28 -22.36 -11.66
C LEU A 79 2.31 -21.32 -11.23
N ALA A 80 2.18 -20.06 -11.69
CA ALA A 80 3.04 -18.97 -11.26
C ALA A 80 2.97 -18.78 -9.72
N GLY A 81 4.08 -19.05 -9.04
CA GLY A 81 4.21 -18.89 -7.60
C GLY A 81 4.60 -17.46 -7.20
N SER A 82 3.98 -16.92 -6.16
CA SER A 82 4.56 -15.79 -5.40
C SER A 82 5.57 -16.36 -4.41
N THR A 83 6.83 -15.93 -4.50
CA THR A 83 7.97 -16.46 -3.73
C THR A 83 7.85 -16.26 -2.21
N ASN A 84 6.87 -15.48 -1.74
CA ASN A 84 6.78 -15.03 -0.36
C ASN A 84 5.45 -15.34 0.37
N SER A 85 4.57 -16.20 -0.17
CA SER A 85 3.30 -16.53 0.53
C SER A 85 3.03 -18.03 0.58
N ALA A 86 2.51 -18.51 1.71
CA ALA A 86 2.14 -19.92 1.89
C ALA A 86 0.95 -20.35 0.99
N GLN A 87 0.16 -19.40 0.46
CA GLN A 87 -0.99 -19.66 -0.40
C GLN A 87 -1.07 -18.62 -1.53
N PRO A 88 -0.18 -18.70 -2.54
CA PRO A 88 -0.04 -17.68 -3.59
C PRO A 88 -1.27 -17.57 -4.51
N TRP A 89 -2.15 -18.56 -4.49
CA TRP A 89 -3.41 -18.55 -5.23
C TRP A 89 -4.48 -17.64 -4.60
N ARG A 90 -4.40 -17.28 -3.32
CA ARG A 90 -5.45 -16.46 -2.66
C ARG A 90 -5.70 -15.13 -3.34
N TRP A 91 -4.66 -14.49 -3.86
CA TRP A 91 -4.80 -13.24 -4.62
C TRP A 91 -5.42 -13.45 -6.01
N ARG A 92 -5.20 -14.63 -6.61
CA ARG A 92 -5.72 -15.01 -7.93
C ARG A 92 -7.20 -15.38 -7.91
N VAL A 93 -7.79 -15.61 -6.74
CA VAL A 93 -9.23 -15.86 -6.56
C VAL A 93 -9.98 -14.69 -5.91
N ASN A 94 -9.39 -13.50 -5.88
CA ASN A 94 -9.88 -12.37 -5.11
C ASN A 94 -10.67 -11.32 -5.93
N ALA A 95 -11.31 -11.72 -7.03
CA ALA A 95 -12.01 -10.77 -7.91
C ALA A 95 -13.09 -9.95 -7.17
N ARG A 96 -13.73 -10.50 -6.13
CA ARG A 96 -14.73 -9.79 -5.30
C ARG A 96 -14.15 -8.56 -4.60
N SER A 97 -13.15 -8.77 -3.75
CA SER A 97 -12.52 -7.68 -2.99
C SER A 97 -11.81 -6.69 -3.91
N CYS A 98 -11.25 -7.16 -5.03
CA CYS A 98 -10.66 -6.31 -6.07
C CYS A 98 -11.70 -5.42 -6.76
N LEU A 99 -12.90 -5.93 -7.07
CA LEU A 99 -14.01 -5.13 -7.62
C LEU A 99 -14.42 -4.01 -6.66
N VAL A 100 -14.60 -4.32 -5.37
CA VAL A 100 -14.96 -3.33 -4.34
C VAL A 100 -13.87 -2.29 -4.15
N ALA A 101 -12.60 -2.70 -4.13
CA ALA A 101 -11.48 -1.77 -4.06
C ALA A 101 -11.39 -0.87 -5.31
N THR A 102 -11.71 -1.41 -6.49
CA THR A 102 -11.75 -0.63 -7.74
C THR A 102 -12.85 0.41 -7.71
N ASP A 103 -14.05 0.07 -7.24
CA ASP A 103 -15.14 1.03 -7.05
C ASP A 103 -14.72 2.20 -6.15
N ALA A 104 -14.05 1.90 -5.03
CA ALA A 104 -13.53 2.92 -4.14
C ALA A 104 -12.43 3.77 -4.79
N ALA A 105 -11.51 3.14 -5.53
CA ALA A 105 -10.40 3.82 -6.19
C ALA A 105 -10.86 4.76 -7.32
N VAL A 106 -11.91 4.39 -8.08
CA VAL A 106 -12.55 5.28 -9.07
C VAL A 106 -13.08 6.55 -8.41
N ASP A 107 -13.58 6.42 -7.18
CA ASP A 107 -13.97 7.57 -6.34
C ASP A 107 -12.81 8.13 -5.51
N ARG A 108 -11.55 7.77 -5.77
CA ARG A 108 -10.37 8.22 -4.99
C ARG A 108 -10.49 7.99 -3.47
N ARG A 109 -11.29 7.00 -3.06
CA ARG A 109 -11.39 6.56 -1.66
C ARG A 109 -10.32 5.50 -1.39
N PRO A 110 -9.55 5.60 -0.29
CA PRO A 110 -8.56 4.60 0.05
C PRO A 110 -9.26 3.26 0.34
N ALA A 111 -8.84 2.21 -0.35
CA ALA A 111 -9.34 0.86 -0.15
C ALA A 111 -8.26 -0.16 -0.52
N SER A 112 -8.27 -1.30 0.16
CA SER A 112 -7.44 -2.46 -0.17
C SER A 112 -8.31 -3.71 -0.24
N ALA A 113 -8.00 -4.59 -1.18
CA ALA A 113 -8.71 -5.84 -1.32
C ALA A 113 -8.31 -6.78 -0.16
N LEU A 114 -9.29 -7.19 0.66
CA LEU A 114 -9.08 -8.20 1.69
C LEU A 114 -8.80 -9.57 1.05
N PRO A 115 -7.96 -10.43 1.65
CA PRO A 115 -7.71 -11.77 1.11
C PRO A 115 -8.98 -12.61 1.03
N TRP A 116 -9.09 -13.41 -0.03
CA TRP A 116 -10.20 -14.36 -0.23
C TRP A 116 -10.36 -15.33 0.95
N ALA A 117 -11.61 -15.61 1.31
CA ALA A 117 -12.01 -16.62 2.27
C ALA A 117 -13.09 -17.58 1.70
N PRO A 118 -13.13 -18.85 2.13
CA PRO A 118 -14.13 -19.82 1.65
C PRO A 118 -15.59 -19.38 1.82
N LEU A 119 -15.89 -18.61 2.87
CA LEU A 119 -17.24 -18.12 3.16
C LEU A 119 -17.72 -17.07 2.14
N ASP A 120 -16.79 -16.44 1.39
CA ASP A 120 -17.11 -15.51 0.31
C ASP A 120 -17.83 -16.20 -0.85
N GLU A 121 -17.67 -17.53 -0.97
CA GLU A 121 -18.35 -18.38 -1.95
C GLU A 121 -19.66 -18.97 -1.43
N ALA A 122 -20.20 -18.58 -0.27
CA ALA A 122 -21.45 -19.17 0.22
C ALA A 122 -22.67 -18.80 -0.67
N PRO A 123 -23.70 -19.66 -0.80
CA PRO A 123 -24.87 -19.39 -1.64
C PRO A 123 -25.50 -18.04 -1.34
N GLY A 124 -25.86 -17.27 -2.36
CA GLY A 124 -26.31 -15.88 -2.32
C GLY A 124 -25.16 -14.87 -2.25
N TRP A 125 -23.94 -15.23 -2.67
CA TRP A 125 -22.78 -14.36 -2.52
C TRP A 125 -22.89 -13.08 -3.35
N TRP A 126 -23.47 -13.18 -4.56
CA TRP A 126 -23.62 -12.02 -5.44
C TRP A 126 -24.56 -11.01 -4.81
N ASP A 127 -25.74 -11.46 -4.37
CA ASP A 127 -26.74 -10.61 -3.72
C ASP A 127 -26.21 -9.99 -2.42
N ARG A 128 -25.47 -10.75 -1.60
CA ARG A 128 -24.84 -10.21 -0.39
C ARG A 128 -23.83 -9.12 -0.71
N MET A 129 -23.00 -9.32 -1.74
CA MET A 129 -22.02 -8.32 -2.16
C MET A 129 -22.69 -7.05 -2.67
N LEU A 130 -23.74 -7.19 -3.50
CA LEU A 130 -24.52 -6.05 -3.98
C LEU A 130 -25.21 -5.31 -2.84
N ALA A 131 -25.87 -6.02 -1.93
CA ALA A 131 -26.53 -5.39 -0.79
C ALA A 131 -25.55 -4.61 0.10
N ALA A 132 -24.32 -5.10 0.26
CA ALA A 132 -23.31 -4.46 1.10
C ALA A 132 -22.62 -3.25 0.42
N HIS A 133 -22.33 -3.34 -0.89
CA HIS A 133 -21.45 -2.38 -1.58
C HIS A 133 -22.13 -1.59 -2.71
N PHE A 134 -23.20 -2.12 -3.27
CA PHE A 134 -23.93 -1.57 -4.41
C PHE A 134 -25.46 -1.61 -4.19
N PRO A 135 -25.98 -1.07 -3.07
CA PRO A 135 -27.37 -1.28 -2.65
C PRO A 135 -28.42 -0.69 -3.60
N SER A 136 -28.03 0.25 -4.46
CA SER A 136 -28.90 0.86 -5.47
C SER A 136 -28.80 0.20 -6.85
N ALA A 137 -28.07 -0.92 -6.98
CA ALA A 137 -27.86 -1.54 -8.27
C ALA A 137 -29.10 -2.28 -8.78
N GLU A 138 -29.41 -2.04 -10.04
CA GLU A 138 -30.38 -2.80 -10.84
C GLU A 138 -29.63 -3.95 -11.53
N VAL A 139 -30.10 -5.18 -11.32
CA VAL A 139 -29.47 -6.37 -11.89
C VAL A 139 -30.16 -6.76 -13.19
N SER A 140 -29.37 -7.06 -14.20
CA SER A 140 -29.80 -7.51 -15.52
C SER A 140 -28.84 -8.55 -16.07
N THR A 141 -29.24 -9.24 -17.13
CA THR A 141 -28.39 -10.22 -17.82
C THR A 141 -28.14 -9.79 -19.26
N CYS A 142 -26.90 -9.93 -19.69
CA CYS A 142 -26.42 -9.65 -21.04
C CYS A 142 -25.75 -10.89 -21.62
N SER A 143 -25.71 -10.97 -22.94
CA SER A 143 -25.06 -12.07 -23.66
C SER A 143 -23.73 -11.67 -24.28
N THR A 144 -23.49 -10.37 -24.50
CA THR A 144 -22.26 -9.86 -25.11
C THR A 144 -21.74 -8.62 -24.41
N TRP A 145 -20.43 -8.32 -24.57
CA TRP A 145 -19.87 -7.06 -24.08
C TRP A 145 -20.45 -5.82 -24.76
N ALA A 146 -20.95 -5.96 -25.99
CA ALA A 146 -21.65 -4.89 -26.71
C ALA A 146 -22.97 -4.50 -26.03
N ASP A 147 -23.70 -5.46 -25.45
CA ASP A 147 -24.92 -5.21 -24.68
C ASP A 147 -24.60 -4.41 -23.41
N VAL A 148 -23.55 -4.81 -22.68
CA VAL A 148 -23.11 -4.11 -21.47
C VAL A 148 -22.64 -2.69 -21.80
N THR A 149 -21.89 -2.53 -22.90
CA THR A 149 -21.45 -1.23 -23.40
C THR A 149 -22.64 -0.33 -23.72
N SER A 150 -23.64 -0.84 -24.45
CA SER A 150 -24.84 -0.09 -24.81
C SER A 150 -25.62 0.32 -23.56
N MET A 151 -25.83 -0.60 -22.63
CA MET A 151 -26.52 -0.34 -21.36
C MET A 151 -25.85 0.76 -20.53
N LEU A 152 -24.52 0.80 -20.54
CA LEU A 152 -23.74 1.77 -19.79
C LEU A 152 -23.74 3.15 -20.46
N LEU A 153 -23.68 3.19 -21.80
CA LEU A 153 -23.80 4.45 -22.58
C LEU A 153 -25.22 5.03 -22.51
N GLU A 154 -26.26 4.20 -22.62
CA GLU A 154 -27.66 4.62 -22.50
C GLU A 154 -28.00 5.18 -21.12
N GLY A 155 -27.32 4.72 -20.07
CA GLY A 155 -27.47 5.28 -18.72
C GLY A 155 -26.91 6.70 -18.57
N GLY A 156 -26.02 7.12 -19.48
CA GLY A 156 -25.39 8.43 -19.47
C GLY A 156 -24.37 8.66 -18.34
N PRO A 157 -23.85 9.90 -18.21
CA PRO A 157 -22.82 10.27 -17.24
C PRO A 157 -23.18 9.86 -15.80
N GLY A 158 -22.24 9.26 -15.08
CA GLY A 158 -22.44 8.78 -13.71
C GLY A 158 -22.95 7.34 -13.62
N THR A 159 -23.28 6.72 -14.75
CA THR A 159 -23.60 5.29 -14.81
C THR A 159 -22.36 4.45 -14.61
N ARG A 160 -22.49 3.43 -13.75
CA ARG A 160 -21.44 2.48 -13.41
C ARG A 160 -22.04 1.09 -13.31
N THR A 161 -21.21 0.08 -13.49
CA THR A 161 -21.65 -1.31 -13.41
C THR A 161 -20.61 -2.18 -12.73
N ALA A 162 -21.07 -3.07 -11.86
CA ALA A 162 -20.34 -4.30 -11.53
C ALA A 162 -20.79 -5.40 -12.49
N VAL A 163 -19.85 -6.05 -13.16
CA VAL A 163 -20.13 -7.11 -14.14
C VAL A 163 -19.56 -8.41 -13.63
N TRP A 164 -20.42 -9.41 -13.48
CA TRP A 164 -20.03 -10.79 -13.27
C TRP A 164 -20.00 -11.53 -14.60
N LEU A 165 -18.79 -11.83 -15.06
CA LEU A 165 -18.52 -12.69 -16.19
C LEU A 165 -18.66 -14.15 -15.73
N ARG A 166 -19.73 -14.80 -16.18
CA ARG A 166 -19.93 -16.24 -16.06
C ARG A 166 -19.36 -16.91 -17.30
N ARG A 167 -18.48 -17.89 -17.09
CA ARG A 167 -17.78 -18.56 -18.16
C ARG A 167 -18.28 -19.97 -18.35
N GLN A 168 -18.27 -20.43 -19.60
CA GLN A 168 -18.57 -21.82 -19.91
C GLN A 168 -17.52 -22.43 -20.81
N LEU A 169 -17.16 -23.68 -20.52
CA LEU A 169 -16.35 -24.53 -21.37
C LEU A 169 -17.18 -25.76 -21.75
N SER A 170 -17.45 -25.94 -23.04
CA SER A 170 -18.28 -27.04 -23.55
C SER A 170 -19.63 -27.18 -22.84
N GLY A 171 -20.27 -26.04 -22.52
CA GLY A 171 -21.56 -25.97 -21.82
C GLY A 171 -21.49 -26.21 -20.29
N THR A 172 -20.29 -26.35 -19.72
CA THR A 172 -20.09 -26.48 -18.27
C THR A 172 -19.58 -25.18 -17.69
N GLU A 173 -20.14 -24.73 -16.57
CA GLU A 173 -19.68 -23.53 -15.86
C GLU A 173 -18.23 -23.72 -15.37
N ILE A 174 -17.39 -22.71 -15.61
CA ILE A 174 -16.03 -22.63 -15.07
C ILE A 174 -15.87 -21.34 -14.28
N THR A 175 -14.73 -21.21 -13.59
CA THR A 175 -14.42 -20.03 -12.76
C THR A 175 -14.66 -18.71 -13.52
N GLY A 176 -15.52 -17.88 -12.94
CA GLY A 176 -15.90 -16.59 -13.48
C GLY A 176 -14.95 -15.46 -13.07
N HIS A 177 -15.28 -14.24 -13.50
CA HIS A 177 -14.55 -13.03 -13.15
C HIS A 177 -15.49 -11.89 -12.78
N LEU A 178 -14.96 -10.87 -12.10
CA LEU A 178 -15.68 -9.65 -11.77
C LEU A 178 -14.93 -8.45 -12.34
N LEU A 179 -15.65 -7.62 -13.08
CA LEU A 179 -15.12 -6.41 -13.73
C LEU A 179 -15.93 -5.18 -13.31
N TYR A 180 -15.25 -4.06 -13.17
CA TYR A 180 -15.90 -2.77 -12.95
C TYR A 180 -16.02 -2.04 -14.28
N ALA A 181 -17.14 -1.35 -14.55
CA ALA A 181 -17.21 -0.45 -15.68
C ALA A 181 -17.89 0.87 -15.32
N LEU A 182 -17.52 1.92 -16.04
CA LEU A 182 -18.05 3.27 -15.84
C LEU A 182 -18.21 4.00 -17.17
N HIS A 183 -19.20 4.89 -17.20
CA HIS A 183 -19.37 5.86 -18.27
C HIS A 183 -18.38 7.01 -18.08
N ASP A 184 -17.49 7.21 -19.03
CA ASP A 184 -16.49 8.28 -19.04
C ASP A 184 -16.44 8.94 -20.42
N ALA A 185 -16.76 10.25 -20.48
CA ALA A 185 -16.71 11.05 -21.71
C ALA A 185 -17.29 10.36 -22.97
N ASP A 186 -18.55 9.91 -22.88
CA ASP A 186 -19.30 9.18 -23.93
C ASP A 186 -18.68 7.83 -24.33
N ARG A 187 -17.86 7.24 -23.46
CA ARG A 187 -17.24 5.93 -23.65
C ARG A 187 -17.54 5.03 -22.46
N ALA A 188 -17.57 3.73 -22.75
CA ALA A 188 -17.54 2.69 -21.74
C ALA A 188 -16.09 2.34 -21.41
N VAL A 189 -15.72 2.46 -20.14
CA VAL A 189 -14.40 2.05 -19.63
C VAL A 189 -14.61 0.83 -18.74
N PHE A 190 -13.87 -0.25 -19.02
CA PHE A 190 -13.90 -1.49 -18.23
C PHE A 190 -12.55 -1.68 -17.54
N LEU A 191 -12.60 -1.94 -16.24
CA LEU A 191 -11.45 -2.08 -15.35
C LEU A 191 -11.42 -3.49 -14.76
N ASP A 192 -10.24 -4.09 -14.81
CA ASP A 192 -9.93 -5.34 -14.12
C ASP A 192 -9.14 -5.01 -12.85
N GLY A 193 -9.85 -4.94 -11.74
CA GLY A 193 -9.28 -4.65 -10.42
C GLY A 193 -8.29 -5.70 -9.94
N GLN A 194 -8.40 -6.93 -10.43
CA GLN A 194 -7.50 -8.02 -10.06
C GLN A 194 -6.17 -7.92 -10.80
N ARG A 195 -6.19 -7.47 -12.06
CA ARG A 195 -4.99 -7.19 -12.85
C ARG A 195 -4.43 -5.79 -12.64
N GLY A 196 -5.20 -4.87 -12.07
CA GLY A 196 -4.83 -3.45 -11.94
C GLY A 196 -4.71 -2.73 -13.29
N SER A 197 -5.49 -3.13 -14.29
CA SER A 197 -5.42 -2.60 -15.65
C SER A 197 -6.79 -2.53 -16.33
N LEU A 198 -6.83 -2.08 -17.59
CA LEU A 198 -8.05 -2.16 -18.41
C LEU A 198 -8.45 -3.63 -18.61
N ALA A 199 -9.75 -3.90 -18.56
CA ALA A 199 -10.26 -5.24 -18.74
C ALA A 199 -10.05 -5.73 -20.17
N ARG A 200 -9.69 -7.01 -20.30
CA ARG A 200 -9.72 -7.73 -21.57
C ARG A 200 -11.13 -8.26 -21.78
N LEU A 201 -11.81 -7.77 -22.81
CA LEU A 201 -13.17 -8.17 -23.16
C LEU A 201 -13.07 -9.22 -24.27
N ASP A 202 -13.30 -10.47 -23.91
CA ASP A 202 -13.34 -11.61 -24.84
C ASP A 202 -14.75 -12.19 -24.82
N ASP A 203 -15.29 -12.48 -26.00
CA ASP A 203 -16.62 -13.06 -26.18
C ASP A 203 -16.57 -14.60 -26.26
N ASP A 204 -15.40 -15.20 -26.48
CA ASP A 204 -15.26 -16.64 -26.78
C ASP A 204 -15.64 -17.55 -25.58
N GLU A 205 -15.52 -17.05 -24.35
CA GLU A 205 -15.76 -17.80 -23.12
C GLU A 205 -17.04 -17.36 -22.38
N ILE A 206 -17.84 -16.46 -22.95
CA ILE A 206 -19.04 -15.93 -22.26
C ILE A 206 -20.14 -16.98 -22.23
N GLY A 207 -20.46 -17.47 -21.04
CA GLY A 207 -21.73 -18.14 -20.77
C GLY A 207 -22.85 -17.13 -20.52
N GLN A 208 -22.58 -16.12 -19.70
CA GLN A 208 -23.51 -15.03 -19.38
C GLN A 208 -22.76 -13.85 -18.75
N LEU A 209 -23.27 -12.63 -18.94
CA LEU A 209 -22.85 -11.45 -18.18
C LEU A 209 -23.98 -11.04 -17.24
N VAL A 210 -23.75 -11.10 -15.93
CA VAL A 210 -24.70 -10.56 -14.94
C VAL A 210 -24.24 -9.16 -14.59
N VAL A 211 -25.06 -8.16 -14.91
CA VAL A 211 -24.70 -6.74 -14.81
C VAL A 211 -25.52 -6.10 -13.69
N ALA A 212 -24.82 -5.59 -12.67
CA ALA A 212 -25.39 -4.75 -11.63
C ALA A 212 -25.09 -3.29 -11.96
N ARG A 213 -26.07 -2.60 -12.56
CA ARG A 213 -25.97 -1.20 -12.96
C ARG A 213 -26.44 -0.29 -11.84
N PHE A 214 -25.65 0.72 -11.53
CA PHE A 214 -26.01 1.73 -10.54
C PHE A 214 -25.56 3.11 -11.03
N HIS A 215 -26.11 4.14 -10.40
CA HIS A 215 -25.80 5.53 -10.74
C HIS A 215 -25.13 6.21 -9.53
N ARG A 216 -24.03 6.90 -9.78
CA ARG A 216 -23.44 7.84 -8.82
C ARG A 216 -23.24 9.17 -9.53
N PRO A 217 -23.65 10.30 -8.91
CA PRO A 217 -23.41 11.61 -9.50
C PRO A 217 -21.94 11.72 -9.90
N VAL A 218 -21.68 12.13 -11.14
CA VAL A 218 -20.35 12.62 -11.50
C VAL A 218 -20.16 13.84 -10.62
N ALA A 219 -19.24 13.77 -9.66
CA ALA A 219 -18.93 14.95 -8.87
C ALA A 219 -18.49 16.04 -9.86
N ASP A 220 -19.32 17.07 -10.06
CA ASP A 220 -18.92 18.30 -10.72
C ASP A 220 -17.62 18.72 -10.03
N GLY A 221 -16.51 18.75 -10.75
CA GLY A 221 -15.12 18.74 -10.25
C GLY A 221 -14.74 19.86 -9.28
N THR A 222 -15.40 19.92 -8.13
CA THR A 222 -15.33 20.96 -7.10
C THR A 222 -15.27 20.36 -5.70
N GLU A 223 -15.80 19.17 -5.47
CA GLU A 223 -15.30 18.32 -4.37
C GLU A 223 -14.09 17.54 -4.88
N VAL A 224 -12.95 18.22 -4.93
CA VAL A 224 -11.68 17.51 -4.80
C VAL A 224 -11.79 16.75 -3.49
N LEU A 225 -11.97 15.43 -3.57
CA LEU A 225 -11.80 14.56 -2.40
C LEU A 225 -10.39 14.81 -1.90
N ARG A 226 -10.35 15.66 -0.87
CA ARG A 226 -9.14 16.05 -0.19
C ARG A 226 -8.57 14.79 0.41
N ALA A 227 -7.26 14.62 0.30
CA ALA A 227 -6.61 13.57 1.05
C ALA A 227 -7.01 13.71 2.54
N PRO A 228 -7.10 12.64 3.33
CA PRO A 228 -7.51 12.76 4.74
C PRO A 228 -6.70 13.83 5.49
N TRP A 229 -5.41 13.95 5.16
CA TRP A 229 -4.49 14.95 5.68
C TRP A 229 -4.55 16.34 5.03
N GLU A 230 -5.56 16.63 4.21
CA GLU A 230 -5.85 17.98 3.67
C GLU A 230 -7.07 18.60 4.36
N THR A 231 -7.66 17.91 5.34
CA THR A 231 -8.68 18.47 6.24
C THR A 231 -8.06 19.56 7.13
N ALA A 232 -8.86 20.54 7.54
CA ALA A 232 -8.41 21.54 8.53
C ALA A 232 -8.11 20.86 9.87
N ALA A 233 -7.12 21.39 10.60
CA ALA A 233 -6.69 20.88 11.90
C ALA A 233 -6.70 21.98 12.97
N PRO A 234 -7.88 22.50 13.36
CA PRO A 234 -7.99 23.62 14.30
C PRO A 234 -7.62 23.25 15.74
N ASP A 235 -7.61 21.95 16.08
CA ASP A 235 -7.36 21.43 17.42
C ASP A 235 -6.40 20.22 17.37
N LEU A 236 -5.94 19.79 18.55
CA LEU A 236 -4.97 18.71 18.71
C LEU A 236 -5.48 17.39 18.14
N GLU A 237 -6.76 17.07 18.32
CA GLU A 237 -7.36 15.82 17.84
C GLU A 237 -7.33 15.76 16.31
N SER A 238 -7.79 16.84 15.66
CA SER A 238 -7.79 16.96 14.20
C SER A 238 -6.36 17.00 13.64
N ALA A 239 -5.42 17.65 14.34
CA ALA A 239 -4.01 17.68 13.98
C ALA A 239 -3.36 16.28 14.05
N LEU A 240 -3.71 15.49 15.06
CA LEU A 240 -3.23 14.11 15.19
C LEU A 240 -3.83 13.19 14.12
N ALA A 241 -5.11 13.33 13.80
CA ALA A 241 -5.72 12.58 12.70
C ALA A 241 -5.05 12.92 11.36
N LYS A 242 -4.78 14.22 11.13
CA LYS A 242 -4.06 14.74 9.97
C LYS A 242 -2.62 14.21 9.90
N ALA A 243 -1.89 14.23 11.02
CA ALA A 243 -0.53 13.69 11.12
C ALA A 243 -0.49 12.19 10.85
N ASN A 244 -1.30 11.40 11.54
CA ASN A 244 -1.28 9.95 11.44
C ASN A 244 -1.64 9.46 10.03
N SER A 245 -2.67 10.05 9.42
CA SER A 245 -3.04 9.69 8.05
C SER A 245 -1.95 10.01 7.03
N TRP A 246 -1.25 11.14 7.19
CA TRP A 246 -0.11 11.48 6.33
C TRP A 246 1.07 10.54 6.56
N LEU A 247 1.40 10.21 7.82
CA LEU A 247 2.50 9.31 8.17
C LEU A 247 2.26 7.89 7.63
N GLU A 248 1.05 7.36 7.80
CA GLU A 248 0.65 6.03 7.28
C GLU A 248 0.71 5.95 5.76
N HIS A 249 0.41 7.06 5.07
CA HIS A 249 0.52 7.12 3.62
C HIS A 249 1.97 7.29 3.13
N THR A 250 2.77 8.07 3.85
CA THR A 250 4.11 8.49 3.40
C THR A 250 5.15 7.40 3.61
N TYR A 251 5.06 6.65 4.71
CA TYR A 251 6.09 5.69 5.10
C TYR A 251 5.60 4.24 5.02
N PRO A 252 6.34 3.34 4.35
CA PRO A 252 5.99 1.92 4.32
C PRO A 252 6.21 1.24 5.69
N ASP A 253 7.20 1.73 6.46
CA ASP A 253 7.44 1.29 7.83
C ASP A 253 6.63 2.16 8.80
N PRO A 254 6.01 1.58 9.86
CA PRO A 254 5.18 2.36 10.79
C PRO A 254 5.95 3.48 11.49
N VAL A 255 5.52 4.72 11.26
CA VAL A 255 5.97 5.94 11.95
C VAL A 255 4.86 6.43 12.88
N VAL A 256 5.22 6.91 14.07
CA VAL A 256 4.29 7.32 15.12
C VAL A 256 4.69 8.67 15.71
N VAL A 257 3.68 9.45 16.11
CA VAL A 257 3.87 10.71 16.84
C VAL A 257 4.28 10.45 18.30
N VAL A 258 5.25 11.21 18.81
CA VAL A 258 5.85 11.05 20.14
C VAL A 258 5.28 12.06 21.12
N ARG A 259 4.54 11.58 22.13
CA ARG A 259 4.02 12.39 23.25
C ARG A 259 3.37 13.71 22.78
N PRO A 260 2.32 13.65 21.94
CA PRO A 260 1.65 14.86 21.49
C PRO A 260 0.92 15.58 22.63
N ASP A 261 0.89 16.90 22.58
CA ASP A 261 0.34 17.74 23.63
C ASP A 261 -0.24 19.05 23.06
N ALA A 262 -1.15 19.70 23.78
CA ALA A 262 -1.73 20.97 23.34
C ALA A 262 -0.67 22.08 23.15
N ALA A 263 0.45 22.01 23.87
CA ALA A 263 1.55 22.96 23.73
C ALA A 263 2.39 22.76 22.44
N ASP A 264 2.07 21.76 21.61
CA ASP A 264 2.68 21.59 20.29
C ASP A 264 2.10 22.57 19.25
N GLU A 265 1.04 23.29 19.61
CA GLU A 265 0.37 24.27 18.77
C GLU A 265 1.27 25.49 18.50
N THR A 266 1.35 25.90 17.23
CA THR A 266 1.95 27.16 16.78
C THR A 266 0.86 28.09 16.23
N GLU A 267 1.20 29.30 15.76
CA GLU A 267 0.18 30.20 15.21
C GLU A 267 -0.50 29.56 13.98
N ARG A 268 0.31 29.04 13.06
CA ARG A 268 -0.11 28.52 11.75
C ARG A 268 -0.35 27.01 11.72
N GLY A 269 0.16 26.27 12.70
CA GLY A 269 0.21 24.81 12.64
C GLY A 269 0.38 24.13 13.99
N TRP A 270 0.93 22.93 13.92
CA TRP A 270 1.37 22.10 15.03
C TRP A 270 2.76 21.55 14.71
N LEU A 271 3.64 21.45 15.70
CA LEU A 271 4.92 20.75 15.57
C LEU A 271 4.91 19.47 16.38
N PHE A 272 4.91 18.33 15.69
CA PHE A 272 5.03 17.02 16.32
C PHE A 272 6.42 16.44 16.15
N ALA A 273 6.91 15.78 17.19
CA ALA A 273 8.01 14.84 17.07
C ALA A 273 7.47 13.47 16.61
N CYS A 274 8.18 12.81 15.71
CA CYS A 274 7.84 11.53 15.12
C CYS A 274 9.02 10.55 15.23
N THR A 275 8.74 9.26 15.20
CA THR A 275 9.76 8.22 15.22
C THR A 275 9.23 6.95 14.57
N THR A 276 10.11 6.05 14.15
CA THR A 276 9.67 4.69 13.80
C THR A 276 9.14 3.98 15.04
N ARG A 277 8.12 3.14 14.86
CA ARG A 277 7.59 2.28 15.92
C ARG A 277 8.66 1.34 16.45
N ARG A 278 9.50 0.82 15.54
CA ARG A 278 10.59 -0.10 15.88
C ARG A 278 11.59 0.54 16.84
N PHE A 279 11.97 1.80 16.64
CA PHE A 279 12.84 2.52 17.58
C PHE A 279 12.20 2.65 18.98
N GLN A 280 10.90 2.91 19.09
CA GLN A 280 10.23 2.97 20.39
C GLN A 280 10.26 1.63 21.13
N GLU A 281 10.19 0.53 20.39
CA GLU A 281 10.18 -0.82 20.93
C GLU A 281 11.59 -1.31 21.30
N THR A 282 12.60 -1.01 20.49
CA THR A 282 13.96 -1.56 20.64
C THR A 282 14.93 -0.61 21.32
N GLY A 283 14.71 0.71 21.22
CA GLY A 283 15.68 1.74 21.58
C GLY A 283 16.93 1.77 20.69
N ASP A 284 16.97 0.98 19.61
CA ASP A 284 18.11 0.92 18.70
C ASP A 284 18.14 2.14 17.79
N TRP A 285 19.10 3.03 18.02
CA TRP A 285 19.23 4.28 17.28
C TRP A 285 19.32 4.10 15.75
N ARG A 286 19.70 2.90 15.25
CA ARG A 286 19.74 2.59 13.82
C ARG A 286 18.35 2.51 13.18
N ASP A 287 17.33 2.29 14.00
CA ASP A 287 15.92 2.28 13.59
C ASP A 287 15.29 3.68 13.72
N GLN A 288 16.00 4.69 14.23
CA GLN A 288 15.47 6.05 14.42
C GLN A 288 15.35 6.81 13.08
N MET A 289 14.45 7.79 13.04
CA MET A 289 14.31 8.75 11.94
C MET A 289 15.36 9.87 12.02
N LEU A 290 15.81 10.33 10.86
CA LEU A 290 16.59 11.57 10.76
C LEU A 290 15.66 12.79 10.82
N ASP A 291 14.57 12.72 10.06
CA ASP A 291 13.55 13.76 9.91
C ASP A 291 12.37 13.48 10.85
N ALA A 292 12.66 13.45 12.15
CA ALA A 292 11.71 13.13 13.21
C ALA A 292 10.79 14.32 13.59
N ALA A 293 10.67 15.37 12.78
CA ALA A 293 9.82 16.53 13.05
C ALA A 293 8.81 16.70 11.93
N LEU A 294 7.54 16.79 12.29
CA LEU A 294 6.42 16.95 11.39
C LEU A 294 5.67 18.23 11.72
N VAL A 295 5.63 19.14 10.77
CA VAL A 295 4.77 20.32 10.82
C VAL A 295 3.42 19.97 10.22
N VAL A 296 2.34 20.25 10.95
CA VAL A 296 0.96 20.00 10.53
C VAL A 296 0.24 21.33 10.41
N PRO A 297 -0.02 21.83 9.18
CA PRO A 297 -0.74 23.09 8.97
C PRO A 297 -2.18 23.03 9.49
N LYS A 298 -2.68 24.11 10.11
CA LYS A 298 -4.10 24.19 10.53
C LYS A 298 -5.05 24.35 9.35
N ALA A 299 -4.60 25.02 8.29
CA ALA A 299 -5.40 25.29 7.10
C ALA A 299 -5.76 23.99 6.36
N ALA A 300 -6.93 24.01 5.71
CA ALA A 300 -7.33 22.95 4.81
C ALA A 300 -6.60 23.07 3.47
N GLY A 301 -6.35 21.95 2.80
CA GLY A 301 -5.62 21.87 1.53
C GLY A 301 -4.10 21.92 1.66
N GLU A 302 -3.56 22.14 2.86
CA GLU A 302 -2.11 22.10 3.12
C GLU A 302 -1.73 20.76 3.77
N ALA A 303 -0.81 20.03 3.14
CA ALA A 303 -0.30 18.75 3.64
C ALA A 303 0.74 18.95 4.76
N PRO A 304 0.85 18.00 5.71
CA PRO A 304 1.98 17.94 6.63
C PRO A 304 3.33 17.82 5.90
N PHE A 305 4.41 18.30 6.52
CA PHE A 305 5.75 18.29 5.94
C PHE A 305 6.86 18.26 7.00
N GLY A 306 8.05 17.79 6.61
CA GLY A 306 9.24 17.73 7.47
C GLY A 306 10.03 19.04 7.53
N LEU A 307 10.91 19.21 8.52
CA LEU A 307 11.81 20.37 8.61
C LEU A 307 13.18 20.08 7.97
N PRO A 308 13.85 21.09 7.37
CA PRO A 308 15.19 20.91 6.84
C PRO A 308 16.20 20.60 7.96
N ASN A 309 17.13 19.67 7.70
CA ASN A 309 18.08 19.20 8.72
C ASN A 309 19.14 20.22 9.13
N ASN A 310 19.52 21.12 8.21
CA ASN A 310 20.58 22.10 8.44
C ASN A 310 20.13 23.24 9.34
N ASP A 311 18.92 23.77 9.14
CA ASP A 311 18.37 24.90 9.91
C ASP A 311 16.85 24.76 10.15
N PRO A 312 16.43 23.76 10.95
CA PRO A 312 15.01 23.46 11.14
C PRO A 312 14.25 24.57 11.87
N TRP A 313 14.91 25.24 12.82
CA TRP A 313 14.25 26.17 13.75
C TRP A 313 14.04 27.54 13.16
N SER A 314 15.01 28.06 12.40
CA SER A 314 14.81 29.32 11.66
C SER A 314 13.76 29.13 10.57
N TYR A 315 13.77 27.98 9.88
CA TYR A 315 12.74 27.63 8.90
C TYR A 315 11.34 27.60 9.54
N LEU A 316 11.17 26.87 10.65
CA LEU A 316 9.89 26.79 11.35
C LEU A 316 9.39 28.18 11.79
N THR A 317 10.29 29.00 12.36
CA THR A 317 9.97 30.36 12.80
C THR A 317 9.50 31.22 11.63
N GLY A 318 10.21 31.17 10.50
CA GLY A 318 9.81 31.90 9.29
C GLY A 318 8.47 31.40 8.73
N TRP A 319 8.26 30.09 8.71
CA TRP A 319 7.02 29.48 8.19
C TRP A 319 5.80 29.87 9.03
N ASP A 320 5.93 29.83 10.36
CA ASP A 320 4.87 30.21 11.30
C ASP A 320 4.54 31.71 11.19
N ALA A 321 5.56 32.54 10.99
CA ALA A 321 5.44 33.97 10.76
C ALA A 321 4.97 34.36 9.34
N ARG A 322 4.70 33.38 8.45
CA ARG A 322 4.34 33.59 7.04
C ARG A 322 5.37 34.43 6.26
N GLN A 323 6.65 34.21 6.52
CA GLN A 323 7.72 34.88 5.79
C GLN A 323 7.73 34.46 4.31
N ASP A 324 7.80 35.44 3.42
CA ASP A 324 7.94 35.19 1.97
C ASP A 324 9.34 34.68 1.61
N GLY A 325 9.42 33.89 0.53
CA GLY A 325 10.70 33.45 -0.05
C GLY A 325 11.41 32.33 0.72
N LEU A 326 10.72 31.63 1.61
CA LEU A 326 11.23 30.39 2.20
C LEU A 326 11.40 29.32 1.11
N PRO A 327 12.44 28.47 1.20
CA PRO A 327 12.57 27.33 0.31
C PRO A 327 11.39 26.37 0.49
N GLU A 328 11.14 25.52 -0.51
CA GLU A 328 10.15 24.46 -0.35
C GLU A 328 10.58 23.49 0.77
N PRO A 329 9.61 22.93 1.52
CA PRO A 329 9.92 21.95 2.54
C PRO A 329 10.57 20.71 1.92
N PRO A 330 11.49 20.03 2.65
CA PRO A 330 12.13 18.83 2.16
C PRO A 330 11.12 17.71 1.88
N ALA A 331 11.36 16.95 0.81
CA ALA A 331 10.61 15.74 0.54
C ALA A 331 10.91 14.67 1.61
N PRO A 332 9.92 13.82 1.99
CA PRO A 332 10.15 12.75 2.96
C PRO A 332 11.23 11.76 2.50
N ALA A 333 12.20 11.48 3.37
CA ALA A 333 13.22 10.45 3.16
C ALA A 333 12.78 9.07 3.70
N ALA A 334 13.70 8.10 3.77
CA ALA A 334 13.41 6.82 4.42
C ALA A 334 13.12 7.00 5.91
N ALA A 335 12.13 6.27 6.45
CA ALA A 335 11.76 6.33 7.86
C ALA A 335 12.96 6.00 8.77
N ALA A 336 13.59 4.83 8.62
CA ALA A 336 14.86 4.52 9.27
C ALA A 336 16.04 4.93 8.37
N TRP A 337 16.74 6.00 8.74
CA TRP A 337 17.74 6.63 7.86
C TRP A 337 19.03 5.83 7.69
N PHE A 338 19.43 5.07 8.73
CA PHE A 338 20.78 4.51 8.84
C PHE A 338 21.11 3.52 7.73
N LYS A 339 20.27 2.50 7.53
CA LYS A 339 20.56 1.43 6.56
C LYS A 339 20.68 1.95 5.12
N PRO A 340 19.73 2.73 4.58
CA PRO A 340 19.87 3.31 3.23
C PRO A 340 21.13 4.15 3.09
N THR A 341 21.42 5.02 4.06
CA THR A 341 22.60 5.90 4.03
C THR A 341 23.91 5.10 4.02
N MET A 342 24.02 4.07 4.86
CA MET A 342 25.23 3.25 4.90
C MET A 342 25.41 2.37 3.66
N SER A 343 24.32 1.99 2.98
CA SER A 343 24.41 1.30 1.69
C SER A 343 25.07 2.15 0.60
N GLU A 344 24.99 3.48 0.68
CA GLU A 344 25.64 4.40 -0.24
C GLU A 344 27.06 4.77 0.19
N LEU A 345 27.31 4.95 1.49
CA LEU A 345 28.60 5.42 2.01
C LEU A 345 29.65 4.31 2.18
N GLY A 346 29.22 3.08 2.50
CA GLY A 346 30.11 1.95 2.75
C GLY A 346 29.86 1.26 4.09
N ARG A 347 30.62 0.20 4.37
CA ARG A 347 30.36 -0.65 5.54
C ARG A 347 30.65 0.10 6.85
N PRO A 348 29.70 0.16 7.81
CA PRO A 348 29.97 0.73 9.12
C PRO A 348 31.00 -0.12 9.86
N LEU A 349 32.01 0.55 10.43
CA LEU A 349 33.12 -0.05 11.17
C LEU A 349 32.91 0.07 12.68
N SER A 350 32.45 1.24 13.14
CA SER A 350 32.19 1.51 14.55
C SER A 350 31.26 2.70 14.72
N SER A 351 30.59 2.78 15.87
CA SER A 351 29.79 3.94 16.27
C SER A 351 30.07 4.32 17.73
N THR A 352 30.24 5.61 17.99
CA THR A 352 30.40 6.20 19.34
C THR A 352 29.45 7.38 19.50
N ALA A 353 29.08 7.69 20.75
CA ALA A 353 28.17 8.79 21.07
C ALA A 353 28.82 9.74 22.07
N HIS A 354 28.72 11.05 21.80
CA HIS A 354 29.27 12.12 22.62
C HIS A 354 28.19 13.12 23.01
N GLN A 355 28.45 13.90 24.06
CA GLN A 355 27.55 14.96 24.51
C GLN A 355 28.03 16.35 24.05
N SER A 356 29.28 16.47 23.61
CA SER A 356 29.84 17.75 23.18
C SER A 356 30.65 17.67 21.89
N TRP A 357 30.70 18.79 21.17
CA TRP A 357 31.53 18.94 19.98
C TRP A 357 33.02 18.78 20.30
N GLY A 358 33.48 19.19 21.49
CA GLY A 358 34.88 19.04 21.90
C GLY A 358 35.33 17.58 21.94
N GLU A 359 34.52 16.70 22.55
CA GLU A 359 34.78 15.25 22.59
C GLU A 359 34.75 14.64 21.20
N THR A 360 33.74 15.03 20.40
CA THR A 360 33.56 14.56 19.02
C THR A 360 34.76 14.92 18.14
N LEU A 361 35.19 16.19 18.16
CA LEU A 361 36.34 16.66 17.38
C LEU A 361 37.65 16.03 17.86
N THR A 362 37.81 15.81 19.16
CA THR A 362 38.98 15.11 19.72
C THR A 362 39.05 13.67 19.21
N GLU A 363 37.93 12.95 19.20
CA GLU A 363 37.88 11.59 18.65
C GLU A 363 38.23 11.58 17.15
N LEU A 364 37.60 12.48 16.38
CA LEU A 364 37.81 12.57 14.93
C LEU A 364 39.27 12.90 14.60
N ALA A 365 39.91 13.82 15.33
CA ALA A 365 41.31 14.20 15.13
C ALA A 365 42.28 13.05 15.44
N GLY A 366 41.92 12.15 16.36
CA GLY A 366 42.71 10.97 16.73
C GLY A 366 42.67 9.83 15.72
N THR A 367 41.87 9.93 14.66
CA THR A 367 41.81 8.91 13.59
C THR A 367 43.00 9.00 12.62
N PRO A 368 43.29 7.97 11.81
CA PRO A 368 44.29 8.08 10.75
C PRO A 368 43.95 9.18 9.74
N LYS A 369 44.97 9.85 9.18
CA LYS A 369 44.79 10.81 8.09
C LYS A 369 44.03 10.17 6.92
N GLY A 370 43.05 10.90 6.39
CA GLY A 370 42.18 10.46 5.29
C GLY A 370 40.98 9.63 5.75
N SER A 371 40.84 9.35 7.05
CA SER A 371 39.65 8.69 7.59
C SER A 371 38.41 9.54 7.36
N LYS A 372 37.33 8.89 6.94
CA LYS A 372 36.00 9.49 6.79
C LYS A 372 35.08 8.98 7.89
N SER A 373 34.22 9.84 8.38
CA SER A 373 33.19 9.48 9.34
C SER A 373 31.92 10.29 9.08
N LEU A 374 30.79 9.74 9.48
CA LEU A 374 29.52 10.44 9.48
C LEU A 374 29.25 10.88 10.92
N VAL A 375 28.95 12.16 11.13
CA VAL A 375 28.53 12.70 12.42
C VAL A 375 27.05 12.96 12.34
N TRP A 376 26.26 12.17 13.07
CA TRP A 376 24.84 12.42 13.25
C TRP A 376 24.62 13.30 14.47
N VAL A 377 24.23 14.55 14.20
CA VAL A 377 23.83 15.53 15.19
C VAL A 377 22.39 15.29 15.55
N ARG A 378 22.11 14.89 16.78
CA ARG A 378 20.75 14.65 17.27
C ARG A 378 20.27 15.89 18.02
N ARG A 379 19.06 16.37 17.75
CA ARG A 379 18.51 17.59 18.39
C ARG A 379 17.21 17.32 19.12
N ARG A 380 16.89 18.21 20.05
CA ARG A 380 15.59 18.27 20.71
C ARG A 380 14.76 19.39 20.11
N ASP A 381 13.45 19.21 20.07
CA ASP A 381 12.51 20.31 19.90
C ASP A 381 12.39 21.16 21.19
N PHE A 382 11.58 22.21 21.14
CA PHE A 382 11.32 23.08 22.29
C PHE A 382 10.64 22.37 23.48
N ARG A 383 10.12 21.15 23.28
CA ARG A 383 9.53 20.29 24.31
C ARG A 383 10.53 19.28 24.89
N GLY A 384 11.77 19.24 24.39
CA GLY A 384 12.80 18.32 24.82
C GLY A 384 12.70 16.92 24.21
N ARG A 385 11.88 16.72 23.15
CA ARG A 385 11.77 15.46 22.40
C ARG A 385 12.80 15.44 21.27
N GLU A 386 13.38 14.28 20.99
CA GLU A 386 14.20 14.12 19.78
C GLU A 386 13.33 14.35 18.54
N SER A 387 13.78 15.20 17.61
CA SER A 387 12.94 15.70 16.52
C SER A 387 13.66 15.92 15.20
N VAL A 388 14.81 16.59 15.13
CA VAL A 388 15.51 16.77 13.85
C VAL A 388 16.97 16.41 14.01
N GLY A 389 17.46 15.50 13.18
CA GLY A 389 18.88 15.22 13.06
C GLY A 389 19.56 16.03 11.96
N ASN A 390 20.88 16.08 11.96
CA ASN A 390 21.69 16.47 10.80
C ASN A 390 22.84 15.50 10.59
N LEU A 391 23.21 15.24 9.34
CA LEU A 391 24.32 14.36 8.99
C LEU A 391 25.47 15.20 8.42
N LEU A 392 26.61 15.18 9.10
CA LEU A 392 27.82 15.86 8.64
C LEU A 392 28.87 14.83 8.23
N VAL A 393 29.57 15.09 7.13
CA VAL A 393 30.75 14.30 6.76
C VAL A 393 31.97 14.89 7.45
N ALA A 394 32.68 14.08 8.22
CA ALA A 394 33.95 14.41 8.83
C ALA A 394 35.11 13.77 8.05
N VAL A 395 36.14 14.56 7.75
CA VAL A 395 37.39 14.09 7.15
C VAL A 395 38.56 14.54 8.02
N ASN A 396 39.43 13.62 8.41
CA ASN A 396 40.66 13.97 9.11
C ASN A 396 41.79 14.26 8.09
N GLU A 397 42.27 15.50 8.06
CA GLU A 397 43.31 15.97 7.14
C GLU A 397 44.74 15.90 7.75
N GLY A 398 44.91 15.16 8.86
CA GLY A 398 46.20 14.95 9.53
C GLY A 398 46.29 15.65 10.88
N GLY A 399 45.23 15.57 11.68
CA GLY A 399 45.08 16.25 12.97
C GLY A 399 44.08 17.41 12.93
N GLU A 400 43.78 17.93 11.73
CA GLU A 400 42.71 18.90 11.49
C GLU A 400 41.48 18.17 10.96
N VAL A 401 40.33 18.40 11.59
CA VAL A 401 39.06 17.79 11.21
C VAL A 401 38.27 18.78 10.38
N ARG A 402 37.95 18.40 9.14
CA ARG A 402 37.03 19.13 8.28
C ARG A 402 35.64 18.51 8.39
N LEU A 403 34.67 19.32 8.80
CA LEU A 403 33.26 18.96 8.79
C LEU A 403 32.57 19.59 7.57
N ILE A 404 31.72 18.82 6.90
CA ILE A 404 31.01 19.21 5.69
C ILE A 404 29.53 18.91 5.89
N ASP A 405 28.70 19.95 5.74
CA ASP A 405 27.25 19.81 5.67
C ASP A 405 26.82 19.87 4.19
N SER A 406 26.42 18.74 3.63
CA SER A 406 26.04 18.65 2.21
C SER A 406 24.75 19.39 1.87
N LEU A 407 23.96 19.79 2.87
CA LEU A 407 22.71 20.52 2.71
C LEU A 407 22.89 22.03 2.89
N ALA A 408 24.05 22.49 3.36
CA ALA A 408 24.37 23.91 3.47
C ALA A 408 24.91 24.47 2.13
N GLU A 409 24.45 25.66 1.73
CA GLU A 409 24.82 26.31 0.45
C GLU A 409 26.35 26.42 0.25
N LYS A 410 27.10 26.62 1.34
CA LYS A 410 28.58 26.74 1.32
C LYS A 410 29.29 25.50 1.87
N GLY A 411 28.56 24.42 2.15
CA GLY A 411 29.11 23.21 2.77
C GLY A 411 29.52 23.37 4.24
N GLN A 412 29.24 24.52 4.86
CA GLN A 412 29.66 24.84 6.21
C GLN A 412 28.59 24.40 7.22
N PRO A 413 28.93 23.56 8.21
CA PRO A 413 27.97 23.13 9.21
C PRO A 413 27.64 24.25 10.19
N SER A 414 26.39 24.31 10.61
CA SER A 414 25.99 25.01 11.83
C SER A 414 26.30 24.14 13.05
N PHE A 415 26.94 24.71 14.06
CA PHE A 415 27.20 24.01 15.31
C PHE A 415 26.07 24.27 16.31
N ASP A 416 25.28 23.25 16.56
CA ASP A 416 24.31 23.27 17.66
C ASP A 416 25.05 23.35 18.99
N GLN A 417 24.69 24.33 19.82
CA GLN A 417 25.35 24.54 21.12
C GLN A 417 24.96 23.49 22.17
N ASP A 418 23.74 22.94 22.07
CA ASP A 418 23.21 21.94 23.01
C ASP A 418 22.56 20.76 22.24
N PRO A 419 23.36 19.92 21.56
CA PRO A 419 22.84 18.74 20.89
C PRO A 419 22.36 17.71 21.93
N LEU A 420 21.34 16.92 21.59
CA LEU A 420 20.93 15.74 22.37
C LEU A 420 22.08 14.73 22.49
N ALA A 421 22.77 14.50 21.37
CA ALA A 421 23.95 13.67 21.26
C ALA A 421 24.61 13.87 19.89
N LEU A 422 25.89 13.56 19.80
CA LEU A 422 26.66 13.51 18.56
C LEU A 422 27.14 12.08 18.34
N HIS A 423 26.61 11.41 17.32
CA HIS A 423 26.99 10.03 16.97
C HIS A 423 28.05 10.04 15.88
N VAL A 424 29.24 9.55 16.17
CA VAL A 424 30.31 9.38 15.18
C VAL A 424 30.26 7.96 14.65
N ILE A 425 29.99 7.82 13.35
CA ILE A 425 29.89 6.54 12.65
C ILE A 425 31.06 6.48 11.67
N ARG A 426 32.00 5.58 11.95
CA ARG A 426 33.13 5.31 11.04
C ARG A 426 32.70 4.31 10.00
N TYR A 427 33.10 4.52 8.76
CA TYR A 427 32.79 3.61 7.66
C TYR A 427 33.99 3.43 6.75
N GLY A 428 34.08 2.24 6.16
CA GLY A 428 35.07 1.90 5.14
C GLY A 428 34.43 1.91 3.76
N SER A 429 35.18 2.41 2.77
CA SER A 429 34.85 2.31 1.34
C SER A 429 34.87 0.87 0.85
#